data_AF-A0A9W4GBR1-F1
#
_entry.id   AF-A0A9W4GBR1-F1
#
_cell.length_a   1.000
_cell.length_b   1.000
_cell.length_c   1.000
_cell.angle_alpha   90.00
_cell.angle_beta   90.00
_cell.angle_gamma   90.00
#
_symmetry.space_group_name_H-M   'P 1'
#
loop_
_entity.id
_entity.type
_entity.pdbx_description
1 polymer ?
#
loop_
_entity_poly.entity_id
_entity_poly.type
_entity_poly.pdbx_seq_one_letter_code
_entity_poly.pdbx_strand_id
1 'polypeptide(L)'
;MKFSIISGASTLFCILAPVKAFVIPPVRALLPVLLPVPDPNREFRFHCPNGPIYSKAQAMDIVLSARAVMQTDRTDDLYPFVFTSLNYNVPGTVWYYPMAEGPGPHDFVVFNTDNEIVGLNSRTHYGEGPDVIENCRFE
;
A
#
# COMPACT_ATOMS: atom_id res chain seq x y z
N MET A 1 32.55 -43.80 70.45
CA MET A 1 32.69 -42.35 70.63
C MET A 1 32.82 -41.70 69.26
N LYS A 2 32.08 -40.58 69.07
CA LYS A 2 32.07 -39.50 68.06
C LYS A 2 33.11 -39.52 66.91
N PHE A 3 32.68 -39.19 65.69
CA PHE A 3 32.97 -37.94 64.93
C PHE A 3 32.33 -38.10 63.52
N SER A 4 31.16 -37.50 63.27
CA SER A 4 30.89 -36.12 62.80
C SER A 4 30.95 -35.98 61.27
N ILE A 5 29.74 -35.83 60.74
CA ILE A 5 29.35 -35.43 59.40
C ILE A 5 29.82 -33.99 59.13
N ILE A 6 30.41 -33.73 57.97
CA ILE A 6 30.44 -32.39 57.36
C ILE A 6 29.93 -32.55 55.93
N SER A 7 28.61 -32.57 55.78
CA SER A 7 27.95 -32.44 54.49
C SER A 7 27.77 -30.95 54.22
N GLY A 8 28.60 -30.39 53.34
CA GLY A 8 28.51 -29.00 52.92
C GLY A 8 27.27 -28.78 52.06
N ALA A 9 26.19 -28.27 52.65
CA ALA A 9 25.06 -27.73 51.89
C ALA A 9 25.45 -26.33 51.39
N SER A 10 25.73 -26.22 50.09
CA SER A 10 25.91 -24.92 49.43
C SER A 10 24.52 -24.39 49.05
N THR A 11 24.04 -23.38 49.78
CA THR A 11 22.84 -22.63 49.42
C THR A 11 23.15 -21.71 48.25
N LEU A 12 22.76 -22.12 47.05
CA LEU A 12 22.75 -21.27 45.86
C LEU A 12 21.66 -20.21 46.01
N PHE A 13 22.07 -18.96 46.29
CA PHE A 13 21.19 -17.80 46.19
C PHE A 13 20.99 -17.46 44.71
N CYS A 14 19.87 -17.90 44.14
CA CYS A 14 19.40 -17.40 42.85
C CYS A 14 18.92 -15.96 43.03
N ILE A 15 19.75 -14.99 42.67
CA ILE A 15 19.32 -13.59 42.51
C ILE A 15 18.45 -13.54 41.24
N LEU A 16 17.14 -13.72 41.42
CA LEU A 16 16.16 -13.41 40.38
C LEU A 16 16.12 -11.89 40.24
N ALA A 17 16.88 -11.35 39.29
CA ALA A 17 16.67 -9.98 38.85
C ALA A 17 15.22 -9.87 38.33
N PRO A 18 14.44 -8.86 38.72
CA PRO A 18 13.09 -8.69 38.22
C PRO A 18 13.17 -8.41 36.72
N VAL A 19 12.79 -9.41 35.92
CA VAL A 19 12.51 -9.20 34.50
C VAL A 19 11.31 -8.27 34.46
N LYS A 20 11.55 -7.00 34.13
CA LYS A 20 10.47 -6.12 33.68
C LYS A 20 9.97 -6.73 32.38
N ALA A 21 8.96 -7.59 32.47
CA ALA A 21 8.19 -7.99 31.31
C ALA A 21 7.62 -6.70 30.72
N PHE A 22 8.19 -6.27 29.60
CA PHE A 22 7.57 -5.25 28.79
C PHE A 22 6.22 -5.82 28.38
N VAL A 23 5.15 -5.29 28.96
CA VAL A 23 3.82 -5.47 28.41
C VAL A 23 3.88 -4.75 27.08
N ILE A 24 4.16 -5.49 26.01
CA ILE A 24 3.91 -5.04 24.66
C ILE A 24 2.40 -4.78 24.66
N PRO A 25 1.94 -3.53 24.54
CA PRO A 25 0.51 -3.27 24.43
C PRO A 25 0.00 -4.15 23.28
N PRO A 26 -1.19 -4.76 23.39
CA PRO A 26 -1.73 -5.53 22.30
C PRO A 26 -1.69 -4.64 21.08
N VAL A 27 -0.89 -5.03 20.08
CA VAL A 27 -0.87 -4.40 18.77
C VAL A 27 -2.33 -4.48 18.34
N ARG A 28 -3.07 -3.36 18.47
CA ARG A 28 -4.29 -3.18 17.71
C ARG A 28 -3.82 -3.46 16.30
N ALA A 29 -4.24 -4.58 15.73
CA ALA A 29 -3.99 -4.88 14.35
C ALA A 29 -4.36 -3.60 13.60
N LEU A 30 -3.35 -2.88 13.11
CA LEU A 30 -3.55 -1.68 12.31
C LEU A 30 -4.21 -2.23 11.05
N LEU A 31 -5.54 -2.25 11.04
CA LEU A 31 -6.28 -2.56 9.83
C LEU A 31 -5.73 -1.64 8.76
N PRO A 32 -5.38 -2.16 7.57
CA PRO A 32 -4.87 -1.33 6.50
C PRO A 32 -5.89 -0.21 6.26
N VAL A 33 -5.44 1.04 6.24
CA VAL A 33 -6.30 2.17 5.92
C VAL A 33 -6.75 1.97 4.47
N LEU A 34 -8.04 1.71 4.28
CA LEU A 34 -8.62 1.57 2.95
C LEU A 34 -8.92 2.95 2.39
N LEU A 35 -8.41 3.21 1.20
CA LEU A 35 -8.68 4.44 0.47
C LEU A 35 -10.14 4.44 -0.01
N PRO A 36 -10.81 5.61 0.05
CA PRO A 36 -12.13 5.76 -0.50
C PRO A 36 -12.11 5.59 -2.02
N VAL A 37 -13.22 5.15 -2.59
CA VAL A 37 -13.40 4.91 -4.02
C VAL A 37 -14.50 5.83 -4.54
N PRO A 38 -14.32 6.51 -5.68
CA PRO A 38 -15.35 7.38 -6.25
C PRO A 38 -16.59 6.57 -6.68
N ASP A 39 -17.77 7.19 -6.60
CA ASP A 39 -19.02 6.58 -7.07
C ASP A 39 -18.99 6.50 -8.61
N PRO A 40 -19.04 5.29 -9.22
CA PRO A 40 -18.95 5.13 -10.67
C PRO A 40 -20.11 5.80 -11.42
N ASN A 41 -21.23 6.08 -10.75
CA ASN A 41 -22.41 6.72 -11.35
C ASN A 41 -22.40 8.25 -11.24
N ARG A 42 -21.40 8.84 -10.58
CA ARG A 42 -21.24 10.29 -10.45
C ARG A 42 -20.11 10.79 -11.32
N GLU A 43 -20.19 12.06 -11.69
CA GLU A 43 -19.03 12.78 -12.21
C GLU A 43 -18.08 13.11 -11.06
N PHE A 44 -16.78 13.00 -11.32
CA PHE A 44 -15.73 13.33 -10.36
C PHE A 44 -14.45 13.77 -11.08
N ARG A 45 -13.55 14.41 -10.32
CA ARG A 45 -12.23 14.84 -10.80
C ARG A 45 -11.15 14.47 -9.80
N PHE A 46 -9.99 14.05 -10.29
CA PHE A 46 -8.81 13.80 -9.47
C PHE A 46 -7.90 15.02 -9.45
N HIS A 47 -7.43 15.37 -8.25
CA HIS A 47 -6.44 16.40 -7.99
C HIS A 47 -5.18 15.72 -7.46
N CYS A 48 -4.13 15.71 -8.28
CA CYS A 48 -2.88 15.06 -7.92
C CYS A 48 -1.91 16.00 -7.21
N PRO A 49 -1.07 15.49 -6.29
CA PRO A 49 -0.03 16.28 -5.63
C PRO A 49 0.90 17.02 -6.59
N ASN A 50 1.16 16.43 -7.76
CA ASN A 50 2.02 17.00 -8.80
C ASN A 50 1.35 18.14 -9.61
N GLY A 51 0.07 18.44 -9.38
CA GLY A 51 -0.65 19.55 -10.02
C GLY A 51 -1.67 19.20 -11.11
N PRO A 52 -1.53 18.12 -11.91
CA PRO A 52 -2.55 17.74 -12.87
C PRO A 52 -3.91 17.48 -12.24
N ILE A 53 -4.96 17.88 -12.98
CA ILE A 53 -6.34 17.57 -12.66
C ILE A 53 -6.91 16.71 -13.78
N TYR A 54 -7.37 15.52 -13.45
CA TYR A 54 -7.94 14.58 -14.41
C TYR A 54 -9.45 14.46 -14.22
N SER A 55 -10.21 14.56 -15.30
CA SER A 55 -11.63 14.24 -15.27
C SER A 55 -11.87 12.73 -15.27
N LYS A 56 -13.04 12.31 -14.79
CA LYS A 56 -13.51 10.93 -14.94
C LYS A 56 -13.43 10.43 -16.39
N ALA A 57 -13.85 11.26 -17.35
CA ALA A 57 -13.82 10.91 -18.77
C ALA A 57 -12.38 10.62 -19.26
N GLN A 58 -11.43 11.50 -18.92
CA GLN A 58 -10.02 11.29 -19.27
C GLN A 58 -9.47 9.99 -18.66
N ALA A 59 -9.75 9.73 -17.38
CA ALA A 59 -9.33 8.50 -16.73
C ALA A 59 -9.99 7.26 -17.36
N MET A 60 -11.26 7.34 -17.77
CA MET A 60 -11.98 6.24 -18.40
C MET A 60 -11.41 5.90 -19.78
N ASP A 61 -11.05 6.90 -20.59
CA ASP A 61 -10.41 6.66 -21.90
C ASP A 61 -9.10 5.86 -21.75
N ILE A 62 -8.33 6.15 -20.70
CA ILE A 62 -7.11 5.39 -20.36
C ILE A 62 -7.43 3.98 -19.88
N VAL A 63 -8.47 3.80 -19.05
CA VAL A 63 -8.91 2.45 -18.61
C VAL A 63 -9.31 1.59 -19.81
N LEU A 64 -10.06 2.14 -20.78
CA LEU A 64 -10.44 1.42 -21.99
C LEU A 64 -9.21 1.02 -22.83
N SER A 65 -8.22 1.90 -22.91
CA SER A 65 -6.95 1.62 -23.59
C SER A 65 -6.19 0.50 -22.88
N ALA A 66 -6.06 0.56 -21.55
CA ALA A 66 -5.43 -0.48 -20.74
C ALA A 66 -6.11 -1.84 -20.93
N ARG A 67 -7.44 -1.87 -21.06
CA ARG A 67 -8.18 -3.11 -21.33
C ARG A 67 -7.92 -3.68 -22.70
N ALA A 68 -7.80 -2.85 -23.73
CA ALA A 68 -7.44 -3.32 -25.06
C ALA A 68 -6.07 -4.02 -25.03
N VAL A 69 -5.09 -3.47 -24.29
CA VAL A 69 -3.76 -4.09 -24.11
C VAL A 69 -3.88 -5.47 -23.44
N MET A 70 -4.62 -5.57 -22.33
CA MET A 70 -4.83 -6.84 -21.61
C MET A 70 -5.43 -7.97 -22.48
N GLN A 71 -6.20 -7.64 -23.51
CA GLN A 71 -6.83 -8.63 -24.39
C GLN A 71 -5.87 -9.21 -25.44
N THR A 72 -4.70 -8.59 -25.64
CA THR A 72 -3.82 -8.89 -26.78
C THR A 72 -2.59 -9.73 -26.45
N ASP A 73 -2.49 -10.28 -25.23
CA ASP A 73 -1.26 -10.92 -24.69
C ASP A 73 0.00 -10.02 -24.81
N ARG A 74 -0.21 -8.71 -24.96
CA ARG A 74 0.84 -7.70 -25.01
C ARG A 74 0.79 -6.89 -23.72
N THR A 75 1.96 -6.46 -23.28
CA THR A 75 2.08 -5.41 -22.26
C THR A 75 2.74 -4.22 -22.92
N ASP A 76 2.18 -3.03 -22.72
CA ASP A 76 2.85 -1.78 -23.07
C ASP A 76 3.76 -1.43 -21.88
N ASP A 77 5.07 -1.70 -22.03
CA ASP A 77 6.07 -1.45 -20.97
C ASP A 77 5.73 -2.07 -19.60
N LEU A 78 5.24 -3.32 -19.59
CA LEU A 78 4.78 -4.08 -18.41
C LEU A 78 3.43 -3.62 -17.81
N TYR A 79 2.73 -2.70 -18.48
CA TYR A 79 1.40 -2.26 -18.07
C TYR A 79 0.27 -2.95 -18.89
N PRO A 80 -0.95 -3.05 -18.32
CA PRO A 80 -1.28 -2.74 -16.93
C PRO A 80 -0.64 -3.69 -15.92
N PHE A 81 -0.24 -3.14 -14.78
CA PHE A 81 0.49 -3.87 -13.72
C PHE A 81 -0.33 -3.92 -12.42
N VAL A 82 -0.12 -4.97 -11.62
CA VAL A 82 -0.76 -5.12 -10.31
C VAL A 82 0.19 -4.64 -9.21
N PHE A 83 -0.18 -3.57 -8.51
CA PHE A 83 0.65 -2.95 -7.47
C PHE A 83 -0.09 -2.93 -6.12
N THR A 84 0.58 -3.34 -5.04
CA THR A 84 -0.03 -3.53 -3.70
C THR A 84 0.28 -2.40 -2.70
N SER A 85 0.79 -1.26 -3.17
CA SER A 85 1.24 -0.19 -2.26
C SER A 85 0.10 0.60 -1.64
N LEU A 86 -1.05 0.67 -2.33
CA LEU A 86 -2.25 1.32 -1.83
C LEU A 86 -3.41 0.35 -1.85
N ASN A 87 -4.21 0.34 -0.78
CA ASN A 87 -5.36 -0.54 -0.62
C ASN A 87 -6.63 0.28 -0.79
N TYR A 88 -7.45 -0.05 -1.78
CA TYR A 88 -8.74 0.58 -2.02
C TYR A 88 -9.87 -0.19 -1.35
N ASN A 89 -10.94 0.50 -0.96
CA ASN A 89 -12.15 -0.13 -0.40
C ASN A 89 -13.01 -0.81 -1.48
N VAL A 90 -12.41 -1.71 -2.25
CA VAL A 90 -13.06 -2.55 -3.27
C VAL A 90 -12.59 -3.99 -3.15
N PRO A 91 -13.46 -4.97 -3.42
CA PRO A 91 -13.04 -6.36 -3.50
C PRO A 91 -12.22 -6.62 -4.76
N GLY A 92 -11.25 -7.52 -4.66
CA GLY A 92 -10.53 -8.07 -5.82
C GLY A 92 -9.23 -7.36 -6.17
N THR A 93 -8.73 -7.67 -7.37
CA THR A 93 -7.47 -7.13 -7.90
C THR A 93 -7.73 -5.79 -8.56
N VAL A 94 -6.77 -4.88 -8.41
CA VAL A 94 -6.76 -3.59 -9.10
C VAL A 94 -5.51 -3.49 -9.98
N TRP A 95 -5.64 -2.79 -11.10
CA TRP A 95 -4.60 -2.60 -12.08
C TRP A 95 -4.24 -1.13 -12.20
N TYR A 96 -2.97 -0.87 -12.47
CA TYR A 96 -2.40 0.46 -12.64
C TYR A 96 -2.04 0.64 -14.11
N TYR A 97 -2.33 1.80 -14.68
CA TYR A 97 -1.94 2.16 -16.04
C TYR A 97 -1.57 3.65 -16.12
N PRO A 98 -0.50 4.02 -16.83
CA PRO A 98 -0.05 5.40 -16.89
C PRO A 98 -1.08 6.34 -17.57
N MET A 99 -1.26 7.53 -17.01
CA MET A 99 -2.13 8.58 -17.56
C MET A 99 -1.50 9.33 -18.74
N ALA A 100 -0.16 9.32 -18.85
CA ALA A 100 0.59 9.98 -19.93
C ALA A 100 1.77 9.12 -20.37
N GLU A 101 2.07 9.15 -21.67
CA GLU A 101 3.26 8.55 -22.26
C GLU A 101 4.45 9.52 -22.12
N GLY A 102 5.58 9.05 -21.58
CA GLY A 102 6.83 9.85 -21.49
C GLY A 102 7.70 9.53 -20.27
N PRO A 103 8.97 9.97 -20.21
CA PRO A 103 9.94 9.52 -19.20
C PRO A 103 9.85 10.24 -17.82
N GLY A 104 8.73 10.88 -17.50
CA GLY A 104 8.57 11.73 -16.31
C GLY A 104 7.91 11.04 -15.11
N PRO A 105 7.71 11.73 -13.96
CA PRO A 105 6.86 11.22 -12.90
C PRO A 105 5.47 10.89 -13.45
N HIS A 106 5.12 9.61 -13.40
CA HIS A 106 3.89 9.11 -13.99
C HIS A 106 2.76 9.16 -12.97
N ASP A 107 1.65 9.77 -13.39
CA ASP A 107 0.36 9.54 -12.77
C ASP A 107 -0.25 8.25 -13.33
N PHE A 108 -0.94 7.49 -12.50
CA PHE A 108 -1.50 6.19 -12.82
C PHE A 108 -3.00 6.18 -12.51
N VAL A 109 -3.81 5.81 -13.49
CA VAL A 109 -5.20 5.41 -13.19
C VAL A 109 -5.18 4.01 -12.58
N VAL A 110 -6.02 3.81 -11.58
CA VAL A 110 -6.25 2.52 -10.94
C VAL A 110 -7.67 2.08 -11.23
N PHE A 111 -7.84 0.85 -11.72
CA PHE A 111 -9.13 0.30 -12.10
C PHE A 111 -9.30 -1.17 -11.71
N ASN A 112 -10.54 -1.64 -11.63
CA ASN A 112 -10.88 -3.03 -11.27
C ASN A 112 -11.29 -3.87 -12.50
N THR A 113 -11.75 -5.10 -12.24
CA THR A 113 -12.12 -6.08 -13.27
C THR A 113 -13.40 -5.70 -14.02
N ASP A 114 -14.13 -4.70 -13.54
CA ASP A 114 -15.37 -4.21 -14.14
C ASP A 114 -15.14 -2.88 -14.89
N ASN A 115 -13.87 -2.48 -15.08
CA ASN A 115 -13.46 -1.21 -15.68
C ASN A 115 -13.83 0.02 -14.84
N GLU A 116 -14.18 -0.17 -13.56
CA GLU A 116 -14.47 0.94 -12.68
C GLU A 116 -13.17 1.59 -12.24
N ILE A 117 -13.12 2.92 -12.31
CA ILE A 117 -12.02 3.70 -11.79
C ILE A 117 -12.10 3.65 -10.26
N VAL A 118 -11.08 3.07 -9.63
CA VAL A 118 -11.01 2.96 -8.17
C VAL A 118 -10.14 4.06 -7.54
N GLY A 119 -9.25 4.66 -8.32
CA GLY A 119 -8.41 5.75 -7.88
C GLY A 119 -7.49 6.27 -8.98
N LEU A 120 -6.69 7.27 -8.61
CA LEU A 120 -5.62 7.78 -9.44
C LEU A 120 -4.46 8.12 -8.50
N ASN A 121 -3.26 7.70 -8.87
CA ASN A 121 -2.07 7.83 -8.04
C ASN A 121 -1.00 8.63 -8.76
N SER A 122 -0.22 9.37 -8.00
CA SER A 122 0.87 10.18 -8.50
C SER A 122 2.19 9.62 -7.98
N ARG A 123 3.16 9.44 -8.88
CA ARG A 123 4.54 9.14 -8.49
C ARG A 123 5.25 10.46 -8.23
N THR A 124 5.57 10.74 -6.98
CA THR A 124 6.30 11.95 -6.58
C THR A 124 7.76 11.60 -6.29
N HIS A 125 8.68 12.35 -6.87
CA HIS A 125 10.13 12.23 -6.62
C HIS A 125 10.61 13.43 -5.81
N TYR A 126 11.07 13.20 -4.58
CA TYR A 126 11.54 14.25 -3.68
C TYR A 126 13.07 14.27 -3.62
N GLY A 127 13.73 14.86 -4.62
CA GLY A 127 15.19 15.04 -4.63
C GLY A 127 15.94 13.70 -4.63
N GLU A 128 16.93 13.50 -3.76
CA GLU A 128 17.69 12.23 -3.69
C GLU A 128 16.93 11.07 -2.99
N GLY A 129 15.66 11.27 -2.63
CA GLY A 129 14.84 10.28 -1.94
C GLY A 129 14.24 9.20 -2.85
N PRO A 130 13.68 8.12 -2.27
CA PRO A 130 12.93 7.14 -3.04
C PRO A 130 11.66 7.77 -3.63
N ASP A 131 11.21 7.25 -4.77
CA ASP A 131 9.90 7.60 -5.31
C ASP A 131 8.80 7.22 -4.32
N VAL A 132 7.85 8.13 -4.11
CA VAL A 132 6.68 7.91 -3.29
C VAL A 132 5.46 7.85 -4.22
N ILE A 133 4.58 6.87 -3.98
CA ILE A 133 3.30 6.78 -4.67
C ILE A 133 2.24 7.34 -3.73
N GLU A 134 1.58 8.40 -4.16
CA GLU A 134 0.57 9.11 -3.38
C GLU A 134 -0.79 9.06 -4.09
N ASN A 135 -1.87 8.95 -3.33
CA ASN A 135 -3.21 8.95 -3.90
C ASN A 135 -3.68 10.37 -4.23
N CYS A 136 -4.16 10.59 -5.45
CA CYS A 136 -4.82 11.82 -5.85
C CYS A 136 -6.19 11.94 -5.18
N ARG A 137 -6.53 13.13 -4.69
CA ARG A 137 -7.83 13.38 -4.07
C ARG A 137 -8.90 13.46 -5.14
N PHE A 138 -10.07 12.85 -4.91
CA PHE A 138 -11.23 13.07 -5.78
C PHE A 138 -12.32 13.89 -5.10
N GLU A 139 -13.08 14.62 -5.91
CA GLU A 139 -14.30 15.36 -5.54
C GLU A 139 -15.40 15.18 -6.59
#